data_AF-A0AAF1ABX3-F1
#
_entry.id   AF-A0AAF1ABX3-F1
#
_cell.length_a   1.000
_cell.length_b   1.000
_cell.length_c   1.000
_cell.angle_alpha   90.00
_cell.angle_beta   90.00
_cell.angle_gamma   90.00
#
_symmetry.space_group_name_H-M   'P 1'
#
loop_
_entity.id
_entity.type
_entity.pdbx_description
1 polymer ?
#
loop_
_entity_poly.entity_id
_entity_poly.type
_entity_poly.pdbx_seq_one_letter_code
_entity_poly.pdbx_strand_id
1 'polypeptide(L)'
;MHRSLFGGLTALTVASAALLGAAPAGADPQTERAYVNALTSAGIIPEFYTAPAALTSAQSLCRIMGTGVSQLAVVDNVMASDSVPEDVASFVVGTATVAFCPWHSMNN
;
A
#
# COMPACT_ATOMS: atom_id res chain seq x y z
N MET A 1 27.73 -55.58 -28.91
CA MET A 1 26.34 -55.10 -28.75
C MET A 1 26.35 -53.58 -28.87
N HIS A 2 25.96 -53.03 -30.01
CA HIS A 2 25.76 -51.59 -30.21
C HIS A 2 24.25 -51.35 -30.18
N ARG A 3 23.75 -50.41 -29.37
CA ARG A 3 22.38 -49.94 -29.49
C ARG A 3 22.34 -48.41 -29.49
N SER A 4 21.74 -47.93 -30.56
CA SER A 4 21.83 -46.59 -31.11
C SER A 4 21.01 -45.53 -30.37
N LEU A 5 21.45 -44.30 -30.60
CA LEU A 5 20.80 -42.99 -30.43
C LEU A 5 19.38 -42.97 -31.04
N PHE A 6 18.45 -42.18 -30.47
CA PHE A 6 17.48 -41.28 -31.15
C PHE A 6 16.30 -40.92 -30.24
N GLY A 7 15.95 -39.62 -30.21
CA GLY A 7 14.67 -39.07 -29.75
C GLY A 7 14.76 -38.38 -28.39
N GLY A 8 14.45 -37.11 -28.23
CA GLY A 8 13.87 -36.11 -29.11
C GLY A 8 13.76 -34.81 -28.32
N LEU A 9 13.77 -33.69 -29.04
CA LEU A 9 13.67 -32.34 -28.49
C LEU A 9 12.45 -32.19 -27.56
N THR A 10 12.67 -31.62 -26.37
CA THR A 10 11.66 -30.81 -25.69
C THR A 10 12.33 -29.55 -25.15
N ALA A 11 12.32 -28.51 -25.98
CA ALA A 11 12.59 -27.15 -25.54
C ALA A 11 11.44 -26.73 -24.60
N LEU A 12 11.67 -26.75 -23.29
CA LEU A 12 10.80 -26.04 -22.36
C LEU A 12 11.16 -24.55 -22.42
N THR A 13 10.42 -23.82 -23.24
CA THR A 13 10.34 -22.37 -23.19
C THR A 13 9.74 -21.97 -21.83
N VAL A 14 10.59 -21.57 -20.89
CA VAL A 14 10.15 -20.84 -19.70
C VAL A 14 9.71 -19.46 -20.18
N ALA A 15 8.41 -19.32 -20.44
CA ALA A 15 7.76 -18.03 -20.57
C ALA A 15 7.80 -17.38 -19.18
N SER A 16 8.84 -16.59 -18.91
CA SER A 16 8.87 -15.73 -17.74
C SER A 16 7.70 -14.77 -17.86
N ALA A 17 6.69 -15.04 -17.05
CA ALA A 17 5.49 -14.25 -16.92
C ALA A 17 5.86 -12.77 -16.83
N ALA A 18 5.16 -11.96 -17.61
CA ALA A 18 5.18 -10.52 -17.48
C ALA A 18 5.13 -10.16 -16.00
N LEU A 19 6.14 -9.40 -15.56
CA LEU A 19 6.04 -8.59 -14.36
C LEU A 19 4.86 -7.64 -14.61
N LEU A 20 3.66 -8.11 -14.28
CA LEU A 20 2.49 -7.28 -14.11
C LEU A 20 2.91 -6.33 -13.00
N GLY A 21 3.38 -5.15 -13.37
CA GLY A 21 3.40 -4.03 -12.47
C GLY A 21 2.00 -3.97 -11.90
N ALA A 22 1.85 -4.34 -10.63
CA ALA A 22 0.63 -4.09 -9.90
C ALA A 22 0.51 -2.57 -9.90
N ALA A 23 -0.24 -2.05 -10.88
CA ALA A 23 -0.75 -0.69 -10.80
C ALA A 23 -1.38 -0.59 -9.41
N PRO A 24 -1.13 0.50 -8.66
CA PRO A 24 -1.70 0.65 -7.34
C PRO A 24 -3.20 0.41 -7.50
N ALA A 25 -3.68 -0.69 -6.93
CA ALA A 25 -5.10 -0.96 -6.92
C ALA A 25 -5.67 0.19 -6.11
N GLY A 26 -6.34 1.14 -6.79
CA GLY A 26 -7.22 2.07 -6.10
C GLY A 26 -8.06 1.23 -5.17
N ALA A 27 -8.10 1.59 -3.88
CA ALA A 27 -8.74 0.72 -2.92
C ALA A 27 -10.18 0.46 -3.33
N ASP A 28 -10.68 -0.73 -2.99
CA ASP A 28 -12.08 -1.04 -3.19
C ASP A 28 -12.95 0.05 -2.51
N PRO A 29 -14.04 0.52 -3.13
CA PRO A 29 -14.89 1.58 -2.57
C PRO A 29 -15.36 1.32 -1.14
N GLN A 30 -15.50 0.06 -0.73
CA GLN A 30 -15.81 -0.30 0.65
C GLN A 30 -14.67 0.04 1.60
N THR A 31 -13.42 -0.23 1.21
CA THR A 31 -12.21 0.10 1.97
C THR A 31 -12.06 1.61 2.11
N GLU A 32 -12.24 2.35 1.02
CA GLU A 32 -12.19 3.82 1.04
C GLU A 32 -13.22 4.41 2.00
N ARG A 33 -14.47 3.90 1.94
CA ARG A 33 -15.54 4.29 2.86
C ARG A 33 -15.23 3.96 4.31
N ALA A 34 -14.71 2.76 4.58
CA ALA A 34 -14.37 2.33 5.95
C ALA A 34 -13.29 3.23 6.55
N TYR A 35 -12.27 3.56 5.77
CA TYR A 35 -11.21 4.49 6.15
C TYR A 35 -11.76 5.89 6.46
N VAL A 36 -12.52 6.49 5.53
CA VAL A 36 -13.13 7.81 5.75
C VAL A 36 -14.03 7.82 6.99
N ASN A 37 -14.80 6.75 7.21
CA ASN A 37 -15.65 6.64 8.39
C ASN A 37 -14.85 6.56 9.69
N ALA A 38 -13.71 5.85 9.70
CA ALA A 38 -12.82 5.79 10.84
C ALA A 38 -12.26 7.18 11.20
N LEU A 39 -11.79 7.94 10.20
CA LEU A 39 -11.29 9.31 10.43
C LEU A 39 -12.40 10.25 10.89
N THR A 40 -13.59 10.13 10.32
CA THR A 40 -14.75 10.93 10.74
C THR A 40 -15.12 10.63 12.19
N SER A 41 -15.12 9.35 12.58
CA SER A 41 -15.44 8.91 13.94
C SER A 41 -14.39 9.36 14.96
N ALA A 42 -13.13 9.52 14.53
CA ALA A 42 -12.04 10.03 15.36
C ALA A 42 -12.01 11.57 15.45
N GLY A 43 -12.94 12.29 14.80
CA GLY A 43 -12.95 13.75 14.72
C GLY A 43 -11.94 14.34 13.74
N ILE A 44 -11.15 13.50 13.07
CA ILE A 44 -10.08 13.94 12.15
C ILE A 44 -10.66 14.60 10.89
N ILE A 45 -11.80 14.09 10.42
CA ILE A 45 -12.61 14.76 9.40
C ILE A 45 -13.82 15.37 10.10
N PRO A 46 -14.12 16.68 9.91
CA PRO A 46 -13.50 17.61 8.97
C PRO A 46 -12.35 18.45 9.54
N GLU A 47 -11.93 18.23 10.79
CA GLU A 47 -11.04 19.13 11.52
C GLU A 47 -9.67 19.31 10.85
N PHE A 48 -9.04 18.22 10.42
CA PHE A 48 -7.70 18.21 9.82
C PHE A 48 -7.73 17.85 8.33
N TYR A 49 -8.73 17.07 7.90
CA TYR A 49 -8.84 16.62 6.51
C TYR A 49 -10.24 16.79 5.94
N THR A 50 -10.30 16.95 4.64
CA THR A 50 -11.50 16.57 3.87
C THR A 50 -11.41 15.08 3.50
N ALA A 51 -12.55 14.41 3.29
CA ALA A 51 -12.57 13.02 2.82
C ALA A 51 -11.69 12.76 1.57
N PRO A 52 -11.75 13.56 0.49
CA PRO A 52 -10.87 13.35 -0.67
C PRO A 52 -9.38 13.60 -0.36
N ALA A 53 -9.06 14.56 0.51
CA ALA A 53 -7.68 14.78 0.93
C ALA A 53 -7.14 13.59 1.74
N ALA A 54 -7.96 13.03 2.65
CA ALA A 54 -7.59 11.85 3.43
C ALA A 54 -7.33 10.62 2.55
N LEU A 55 -8.18 10.37 1.53
CA LEU A 55 -7.99 9.26 0.58
C LEU A 55 -6.73 9.45 -0.27
N THR A 56 -6.51 10.66 -0.76
CA THR A 56 -5.30 11.01 -1.52
C THR A 56 -4.04 10.81 -0.67
N SER A 57 -4.10 11.25 0.59
CA SER A 57 -3.02 11.02 1.57
C SER A 57 -2.77 9.53 1.72
N ALA A 58 -3.79 8.72 2.09
CA ALA A 58 -3.66 7.28 2.29
C ALA A 58 -2.98 6.54 1.13
N GLN A 59 -3.39 6.83 -0.12
CA GLN A 59 -2.79 6.24 -1.31
C GLN A 59 -1.32 6.65 -1.48
N SER A 60 -0.98 7.90 -1.18
CA SER A 60 0.40 8.40 -1.24
C SER A 60 1.30 7.75 -0.18
N LEU A 61 0.80 7.54 1.04
CA LEU A 61 1.56 6.92 2.13
C LEU A 61 2.02 5.50 1.75
N CYS A 62 1.13 4.70 1.17
CA CYS A 62 1.46 3.36 0.70
C CYS A 62 2.52 3.36 -0.40
N ARG A 63 2.46 4.32 -1.33
CA ARG A 63 3.50 4.50 -2.35
C ARG A 63 4.85 4.87 -1.74
N ILE A 64 4.86 5.75 -0.73
CA ILE A 64 6.09 6.18 -0.03
C ILE A 64 6.71 5.00 0.74
N MET A 65 5.90 4.22 1.46
CA MET A 65 6.40 3.01 2.14
C MET A 65 6.95 1.98 1.15
N GLY A 66 6.35 1.89 -0.04
CA GLY A 66 6.84 1.04 -1.13
C GLY A 66 8.26 1.38 -1.63
N THR A 67 8.78 2.58 -1.33
CA THR A 67 10.18 2.94 -1.65
C THR A 67 11.18 2.60 -0.53
N GLY A 68 10.74 1.87 0.50
CA GLY A 68 11.58 1.45 1.63
C GLY A 68 11.61 2.43 2.81
N VAL A 69 10.77 3.47 2.79
CA VAL A 69 10.62 4.40 3.93
C VAL A 69 9.85 3.69 5.06
N SER A 70 10.32 3.81 6.29
CA SER A 70 9.65 3.20 7.45
C SER A 70 8.33 3.90 7.76
N GLN A 71 7.37 3.17 8.35
CA GLN A 71 6.09 3.75 8.74
C GLN A 71 6.25 4.94 9.70
N LEU A 72 7.20 4.87 10.63
CA LEU A 72 7.50 5.98 11.55
C LEU A 72 7.98 7.24 10.80
N ALA A 73 8.89 7.09 9.83
CA ALA A 73 9.31 8.23 9.02
C ALA A 73 8.17 8.80 8.17
N VAL A 74 7.19 7.97 7.80
CA VAL A 74 5.96 8.43 7.12
C VAL A 74 5.06 9.20 8.08
N VAL A 75 4.94 8.81 9.35
CA VAL A 75 4.25 9.59 10.40
C VAL A 75 4.91 10.96 10.56
N ASP A 76 6.23 11.01 10.73
CA ASP A 76 6.98 12.27 10.83
C ASP A 76 6.74 13.18 9.61
N ASN A 77 6.71 12.59 8.42
CA ASN A 77 6.42 13.31 7.19
C ASN A 77 4.99 13.86 7.16
N VAL A 78 3.98 13.09 7.58
CA VAL A 78 2.58 13.55 7.64
C VAL A 78 2.41 14.70 8.64
N MET A 79 3.03 14.59 9.82
CA MET A 79 3.03 15.69 10.80
C MET A 79 3.57 16.98 10.18
N ALA A 80 4.70 16.88 9.46
CA ALA A 80 5.34 18.04 8.85
C ALA A 80 4.57 18.58 7.64
N SER A 81 4.08 17.71 6.74
CA SER A 81 3.43 18.12 5.49
C SER A 81 2.02 18.63 5.71
N ASP A 82 1.28 17.98 6.59
CA ASP A 82 -0.15 18.22 6.79
C ASP A 82 -0.39 19.14 8.00
N SER A 83 0.68 19.49 8.73
CA SER A 83 0.64 20.34 9.94
C SER A 83 -0.34 19.82 11.00
N VAL A 84 -0.35 18.50 11.18
CA VAL A 84 -1.21 17.80 12.14
C VAL A 84 -0.39 17.29 13.34
N PRO A 85 -1.01 17.14 14.53
CA PRO A 85 -0.34 16.56 15.67
C PRO A 85 -0.03 15.06 15.46
N GLU A 86 0.90 14.53 16.28
CA GLU A 86 1.43 13.16 16.15
C GLU A 86 0.35 12.08 16.26
N ASP A 87 -0.64 12.26 17.13
CA ASP A 87 -1.75 11.33 17.33
C ASP A 87 -2.63 11.24 16.08
N VAL A 88 -2.91 12.38 15.44
CA VAL A 88 -3.63 12.44 14.16
C VAL A 88 -2.81 11.80 13.04
N ALA A 89 -1.53 12.14 12.92
CA ALA A 89 -0.65 11.57 11.90
C ALA A 89 -0.53 10.04 12.06
N SER A 90 -0.32 9.56 13.29
CA SER A 90 -0.21 8.14 13.59
C SER A 90 -1.50 7.39 13.28
N PHE A 91 -2.66 7.97 13.62
CA PHE A 91 -3.95 7.38 13.29
C PHE A 91 -4.16 7.29 11.77
N VAL A 92 -3.88 8.37 11.03
CA VAL A 92 -3.98 8.43 9.56
C VAL A 92 -3.08 7.38 8.93
N VAL A 93 -1.80 7.34 9.29
CA VAL A 93 -0.83 6.39 8.71
C VAL A 93 -1.16 4.96 9.07
N GLY A 94 -1.51 4.68 10.34
CA GLY A 94 -1.85 3.32 10.78
C GLY A 94 -3.10 2.78 10.10
N THR A 95 -4.19 3.57 10.08
CA THR A 95 -5.44 3.16 9.43
C THR A 95 -5.29 3.05 7.91
N ALA A 96 -4.53 3.95 7.27
CA ALA A 96 -4.21 3.85 5.86
C ALA A 96 -3.38 2.60 5.55
N THR A 97 -2.41 2.26 6.39
CA THR A 97 -1.59 1.07 6.19
C THR A 97 -2.44 -0.19 6.24
N VAL A 98 -3.29 -0.33 7.26
CA VAL A 98 -4.18 -1.51 7.38
C VAL A 98 -5.14 -1.62 6.20
N ALA A 99 -5.69 -0.49 5.74
CA ALA A 99 -6.71 -0.47 4.69
C ALA A 99 -6.13 -0.63 3.27
N PHE A 100 -5.02 0.03 2.96
CA PHE A 100 -4.52 0.20 1.58
C PHE A 100 -3.22 -0.57 1.29
N CYS A 101 -2.40 -0.84 2.31
CA CYS A 101 -1.13 -1.55 2.14
C CYS A 101 -0.77 -2.41 3.35
N PRO A 102 -1.59 -3.44 3.68
CA PRO A 102 -1.46 -4.21 4.92
C PRO A 102 -0.11 -4.93 5.07
N TRP A 103 0.60 -5.19 3.97
CA TRP A 103 1.96 -5.76 3.99
C TRP A 103 3.03 -4.80 4.53
N HIS A 104 2.73 -3.51 4.66
CA HIS A 104 3.57 -2.51 5.33
C HIS A 104 3.17 -2.28 6.80
N SER A 105 2.15 -3.00 7.29
CA SER A 105 1.80 -2.94 8.70
C SER A 105 2.98 -3.40 9.54
N MET A 106 3.24 -2.71 10.65
CA MET A 106 4.28 -3.12 11.58
C MET A 106 3.89 -4.51 12.13
N ASN A 107 4.55 -5.55 11.63
CA ASN A 107 4.44 -6.88 12.21
C ASN A 107 5.15 -6.83 13.56
N ASN A 108 4.39 -6.72 14.66
CA ASN A 108 4.92 -6.97 16.00
C ASN A 108 5.51 -8.38 16.10
#